data_AF-A0A1X0QB67-F1
#
_entry.id   AF-A0A1X0QB67-F1
#
_cell.length_a   1.000
_cell.length_b   1.000
_cell.length_c   1.000
_cell.angle_alpha   90.00
_cell.angle_beta   90.00
_cell.angle_gamma   90.00
#
_symmetry.space_group_name_H-M   'P 1'
#
loop_
_entity.id
_entity.type
_entity.pdbx_description
1 polymer ?
#
loop_
_entity_poly.entity_id
_entity_poly.type
_entity_poly.pdbx_seq_one_letter_code
_entity_poly.pdbx_strand_id
1 'polypeptide(L)'
;MSTTELNKSHYLRYLYLLTNSEVDLKALAKYLTLYKTDEVAIFEILNYVYNKSGSHHQLVLFYLCFEVIKLTDGLILKDRMKEFISNNYLNSKTQANDAKVLKRFNDFEKILRQKEIVK
;
A
#
# COMPACT_ATOMS: atom_id res chain seq x y z
N MET A 1 -18.66 22.95 -3.39
CA MET A 1 -17.70 22.23 -4.26
C MET A 1 -18.13 20.78 -4.28
N SER A 2 -18.30 20.16 -5.44
CA SER A 2 -18.63 18.72 -5.51
C SER A 2 -17.43 17.93 -5.00
N THR A 3 -17.60 17.27 -3.85
CA THR A 3 -16.63 16.29 -3.35
C THR A 3 -16.58 15.15 -4.36
N THR A 4 -15.44 15.03 -5.06
CA THR A 4 -15.26 13.93 -6.00
C THR A 4 -14.97 12.70 -5.17
N GLU A 5 -15.93 11.77 -5.12
CA GLU A 5 -15.79 10.54 -4.34
C GLU A 5 -14.97 9.49 -5.09
N LEU A 6 -14.19 8.72 -4.34
CA LEU A 6 -13.44 7.57 -4.85
C LEU A 6 -14.38 6.53 -5.46
N ASN A 7 -14.14 6.17 -6.72
CA ASN A 7 -14.85 5.05 -7.34
C ASN A 7 -14.32 3.72 -6.75
N LYS A 8 -15.06 3.19 -5.76
CA LYS A 8 -14.70 1.98 -5.02
C LYS A 8 -14.45 0.76 -5.91
N SER A 9 -15.32 0.51 -6.90
CA SER A 9 -15.19 -0.63 -7.83
C SER A 9 -13.96 -0.51 -8.72
N HIS A 10 -13.66 0.71 -9.17
CA HIS A 10 -12.48 0.97 -9.99
C HIS A 10 -11.19 0.80 -9.19
N TYR A 11 -11.15 1.36 -7.97
CA TYR A 11 -10.01 1.19 -7.08
C TYR A 11 -9.76 -0.29 -6.72
N LEU A 12 -10.82 -1.03 -6.36
CA LEU A 12 -10.74 -2.46 -6.08
C LEU A 12 -10.14 -3.23 -7.27
N ARG A 13 -10.60 -2.94 -8.50
CA ARG A 13 -10.07 -3.56 -9.72
C ARG A 13 -8.59 -3.24 -9.91
N TYR A 14 -8.17 -2.00 -9.67
CA TYR A 14 -6.74 -1.65 -9.78
C TYR A 14 -5.88 -2.38 -8.77
N LEU A 15 -6.33 -2.52 -7.52
CA LEU A 15 -5.57 -3.27 -6.52
C LEU A 15 -5.40 -4.74 -6.90
N TYR A 16 -6.43 -5.40 -7.44
CA TYR A 16 -6.31 -6.80 -7.87
C TYR A 16 -5.36 -7.01 -9.06
N LEU A 17 -5.24 -6.01 -9.92
CA LEU A 17 -4.38 -6.05 -11.12
C LEU A 17 -3.00 -5.42 -10.87
N LEU A 18 -2.72 -4.97 -9.65
CA LEU A 18 -1.54 -4.19 -9.36
C LEU A 18 -0.29 -5.07 -9.47
N THR A 19 0.67 -4.58 -10.25
CA THR A 19 1.98 -5.21 -10.39
C THR A 19 3.05 -4.41 -9.63
N ASN A 20 4.26 -4.95 -9.54
CA ASN A 20 5.40 -4.20 -9.00
C ASN A 20 6.03 -3.21 -10.02
N SER A 21 5.34 -2.91 -11.12
CA SER A 21 5.74 -1.87 -12.07
C SER A 21 5.78 -0.51 -11.38
N GLU A 22 6.89 0.21 -11.54
CA GLU A 22 7.04 1.56 -10.98
C GLU A 22 5.97 2.51 -11.54
N VAL A 23 5.61 2.37 -12.80
CA VAL A 23 4.59 3.19 -13.46
C VAL A 23 3.22 2.96 -12.84
N ASP A 24 2.84 1.69 -12.65
CA ASP A 24 1.53 1.32 -12.07
C ASP A 24 1.42 1.81 -10.63
N LEU A 25 2.47 1.58 -9.82
CA LEU A 25 2.54 2.00 -8.43
C LEU A 25 2.41 3.51 -8.29
N LYS A 26 3.19 4.28 -9.08
CA LYS A 26 3.13 5.75 -9.04
C LYS A 26 1.82 6.30 -9.57
N ALA A 27 1.26 5.72 -10.62
CA ALA A 27 -0.01 6.14 -11.18
C ALA A 27 -1.15 5.95 -10.17
N LEU A 28 -1.22 4.75 -9.56
CA LEU A 28 -2.24 4.47 -8.55
C LEU A 28 -2.02 5.28 -7.27
N ALA A 29 -0.77 5.47 -6.83
CA ALA A 29 -0.49 6.31 -5.67
C ALA A 29 -0.95 7.75 -5.90
N LYS A 30 -0.63 8.35 -7.05
CA LYS A 30 -1.11 9.69 -7.42
C LYS A 30 -2.63 9.75 -7.44
N TYR A 31 -3.29 8.75 -8.03
CA TYR A 31 -4.75 8.65 -8.01
C TYR A 31 -5.28 8.71 -6.58
N LEU A 32 -4.75 7.92 -5.65
CA LEU A 32 -5.18 7.93 -4.25
C LEU A 32 -4.94 9.26 -3.53
N THR A 33 -3.89 10.00 -3.87
CA THR A 33 -3.65 11.34 -3.28
C THR A 33 -4.72 12.36 -3.67
N LEU A 34 -5.39 12.20 -4.81
CA LEU A 34 -6.51 13.05 -5.22
C LEU A 34 -7.76 12.84 -4.35
N TYR A 35 -7.89 11.66 -3.74
CA TYR A 35 -9.01 11.25 -2.88
C TYR A 35 -8.58 11.13 -1.42
N LYS A 36 -7.62 11.94 -0.98
CA LYS A 36 -7.06 11.89 0.39
C LYS A 36 -8.08 12.12 1.52
N THR A 37 -9.27 12.63 1.20
CA THR A 37 -10.41 12.82 2.12
C THR A 37 -11.35 11.61 2.19
N ASP A 38 -11.15 10.62 1.32
CA ASP A 38 -11.90 9.37 1.31
C ASP A 38 -11.06 8.23 1.90
N GLU A 39 -10.18 8.56 2.85
CA GLU A 39 -9.21 7.62 3.40
C GLU A 39 -9.89 6.36 3.96
N VAL A 40 -11.06 6.51 4.59
CA VAL A 40 -11.83 5.36 5.11
C VAL A 40 -12.10 4.34 4.00
N ALA A 41 -12.60 4.77 2.85
CA ALA A 41 -12.87 3.89 1.71
C ALA A 41 -11.57 3.30 1.12
N ILE A 42 -10.50 4.10 1.06
CA ILE A 42 -9.19 3.65 0.60
C ILE A 42 -8.69 2.48 1.48
N PHE A 43 -8.78 2.62 2.80
CA PHE A 43 -8.29 1.60 3.72
C PHE A 43 -9.20 0.38 3.82
N GLU A 44 -10.52 0.54 3.75
CA GLU A 44 -11.45 -0.60 3.70
C GLU A 44 -11.10 -1.53 2.52
N ILE A 45 -10.94 -0.96 1.33
CA ILE A 45 -10.65 -1.71 0.10
C ILE A 45 -9.22 -2.27 0.13
N LEU A 46 -8.23 -1.50 0.61
CA LEU A 46 -6.85 -1.96 0.76
C LEU A 46 -6.76 -3.16 1.71
N ASN A 47 -7.40 -3.08 2.87
CA ASN A 47 -7.46 -4.18 3.85
C ASN A 47 -8.17 -5.41 3.27
N TYR A 48 -9.28 -5.21 2.56
CA TYR A 48 -10.00 -6.29 1.91
C TYR A 48 -9.10 -7.05 0.93
N VAL A 49 -8.41 -6.35 0.04
CA VAL A 49 -7.52 -6.99 -0.95
C VAL A 49 -6.33 -7.63 -0.28
N TYR A 50 -5.70 -6.97 0.70
CA TYR A 50 -4.58 -7.51 1.47
C TYR A 50 -4.91 -8.86 2.11
N ASN A 51 -6.07 -8.98 2.75
CA ASN A 51 -6.53 -10.21 3.40
C ASN A 51 -6.84 -11.35 2.42
N LYS A 52 -7.03 -11.04 1.13
CA LYS A 52 -7.23 -12.02 0.05
C LYS A 52 -5.96 -12.33 -0.73
N SER A 53 -4.86 -11.63 -0.42
CA SER A 53 -3.63 -11.68 -1.21
C SER A 53 -2.61 -12.65 -0.64
N GLY A 54 -1.85 -13.31 -1.52
CA GLY A 54 -0.63 -14.03 -1.12
C GLY A 54 0.53 -13.07 -0.82
N SER A 55 1.57 -13.56 -0.14
CA SER A 55 2.71 -12.76 0.34
C SER A 55 3.40 -11.91 -0.74
N HIS A 56 3.49 -12.41 -1.99
CA HIS A 56 4.01 -11.62 -3.10
C HIS A 56 3.16 -10.38 -3.39
N HIS A 57 1.84 -10.54 -3.47
CA HIS A 57 0.96 -9.42 -3.77
C HIS A 57 0.81 -8.47 -2.57
N GLN A 58 0.82 -8.99 -1.34
CA GLN A 58 0.91 -8.17 -0.13
C GLN A 58 2.15 -7.27 -0.15
N LEU A 59 3.30 -7.78 -0.61
CA LEU A 59 4.50 -6.96 -0.79
C LEU A 59 4.29 -5.82 -1.81
N VAL A 60 3.59 -6.09 -2.91
CA VAL A 60 3.24 -5.06 -3.90
C VAL A 60 2.34 -3.99 -3.28
N LEU A 61 1.37 -4.37 -2.46
CA LEU A 61 0.52 -3.43 -1.73
C LEU A 61 1.34 -2.55 -0.78
N PHE A 62 2.35 -3.09 -0.10
CA PHE A 62 3.24 -2.26 0.73
C PHE A 62 4.08 -1.28 -0.08
N TYR A 63 4.51 -1.64 -1.30
CA TYR A 63 5.16 -0.69 -2.20
C TYR A 63 4.21 0.44 -2.59
N LEU A 64 2.94 0.13 -2.88
CA LEU A 64 1.93 1.16 -3.16
C LEU A 64 1.77 2.11 -1.97
N CYS A 65 1.59 1.58 -0.77
CA CYS A 65 1.44 2.40 0.44
C CYS A 65 2.65 3.32 0.63
N PHE A 66 3.85 2.83 0.35
CA PHE A 66 5.07 3.64 0.44
C PHE A 66 5.15 4.73 -0.64
N GLU A 67 4.71 4.46 -1.87
CA GLU A 67 4.59 5.50 -2.90
C GLU A 67 3.53 6.54 -2.52
N VAL A 68 2.41 6.15 -1.92
CA VAL A 68 1.42 7.10 -1.38
C VAL A 68 2.05 7.97 -0.29
N ILE A 69 2.80 7.39 0.66
CA ILE A 69 3.50 8.15 1.72
C ILE A 69 4.43 9.21 1.15
N LYS A 70 5.15 8.91 0.06
CA LYS A 70 6.06 9.86 -0.60
C LYS A 70 5.32 11.00 -1.29
N LEU A 71 4.19 10.70 -1.93
CA LEU A 71 3.50 11.63 -2.82
C LEU A 71 2.41 12.46 -2.13
N THR A 72 1.83 11.93 -1.04
CA THR A 72 0.71 12.60 -0.38
C THR A 72 1.16 13.79 0.48
N ASP A 73 0.42 14.89 0.35
CA ASP A 73 0.45 16.04 1.25
C ASP A 73 -0.57 15.88 2.42
N GLY A 74 -1.50 14.92 2.33
CA GLY A 74 -2.48 14.63 3.37
C GLY A 74 -1.89 13.87 4.56
N LEU A 75 -1.88 14.48 5.74
CA LEU A 75 -1.35 13.88 6.97
C LEU A 75 -2.11 12.60 7.38
N ILE A 76 -3.44 12.63 7.36
CA ILE A 76 -4.27 11.49 7.76
C ILE A 76 -4.00 10.27 6.87
N LEU A 77 -4.04 10.45 5.54
CA LEU A 77 -3.73 9.39 4.59
C LEU A 77 -2.30 8.86 4.78
N LYS A 78 -1.33 9.75 5.01
CA LYS A 78 0.07 9.38 5.26
C LYS A 78 0.23 8.50 6.50
N ASP A 79 -0.37 8.91 7.61
CA ASP A 79 -0.24 8.19 8.89
C ASP A 79 -0.95 6.85 8.84
N ARG A 80 -2.13 6.78 8.21
CA ARG A 80 -2.83 5.52 7.99
C ARG A 80 -2.04 4.56 7.08
N MET A 81 -1.34 5.06 6.05
CA MET A 81 -0.49 4.21 5.20
C MET A 81 0.70 3.65 5.98
N LYS A 82 1.30 4.46 6.86
CA LYS A 82 2.35 3.99 7.77
C LYS A 82 1.81 2.92 8.70
N GLU A 83 0.70 3.19 9.39
CA GLU A 83 0.03 2.26 10.30
C GLU A 83 -0.28 0.93 9.63
N PHE A 84 -0.82 0.96 8.41
CA PHE A 84 -1.10 -0.24 7.63
C PHE A 84 0.17 -1.07 7.39
N ILE A 85 1.29 -0.45 7.01
CA ILE A 85 2.57 -1.14 6.85
C ILE A 85 3.03 -1.69 8.20
N SER A 86 3.12 -0.85 9.23
CA SER A 86 3.64 -1.21 10.56
C SER A 86 2.92 -2.41 11.16
N ASN A 87 1.60 -2.49 11.02
CA ASN A 87 0.79 -3.53 11.63
C ASN A 87 0.83 -4.87 10.87
N ASN A 88 1.08 -4.84 9.56
CA ASN A 88 0.92 -6.01 8.70
C ASN A 88 2.24 -6.59 8.18
N TYR A 89 3.29 -5.77 8.06
CA TYR A 89 4.50 -6.12 7.33
C TYR A 89 5.20 -7.36 7.85
N LEU A 90 5.41 -7.46 9.16
CA LEU A 90 6.14 -8.57 9.78
C LEU A 90 5.40 -9.89 9.56
N ASN A 91 4.08 -9.88 9.71
CA ASN A 91 3.25 -11.07 9.49
C ASN A 91 3.27 -11.51 8.01
N SER A 92 3.18 -10.60 7.05
CA SER A 92 3.32 -10.96 5.63
C SER A 92 4.70 -11.51 5.30
N LYS A 93 5.75 -10.96 5.91
CA LYS A 93 7.13 -11.42 5.73
C LYS A 93 7.33 -12.83 6.29
N THR A 94 6.78 -13.16 7.46
CA THR A 94 6.90 -14.51 8.05
C THR A 94 6.13 -15.56 7.24
N GLN A 95 5.08 -15.17 6.53
CA GLN A 95 4.31 -16.04 5.63
C GLN A 95 4.96 -16.19 4.24
N ALA A 96 6.06 -15.50 3.95
CA ALA A 96 6.74 -15.58 2.67
C ALA A 96 7.62 -16.84 2.56
N ASN A 97 7.08 -17.88 1.92
CA ASN A 97 7.79 -19.15 1.72
C ASN A 97 8.76 -19.14 0.51
N ASP A 98 8.60 -18.19 -0.41
CA ASP A 98 9.47 -18.06 -1.59
C ASP A 98 10.72 -17.22 -1.25
N ALA A 99 11.91 -17.75 -1.52
CA ALA A 99 13.18 -17.10 -1.17
C ALA A 99 13.41 -15.76 -1.89
N LYS A 100 12.92 -15.60 -3.12
CA LYS A 100 13.02 -14.33 -3.86
C LYS A 100 12.08 -13.30 -3.26
N VAL A 101 10.86 -13.69 -2.89
CA VAL A 101 9.90 -12.82 -2.20
C VAL A 101 10.45 -12.40 -0.83
N LEU A 102 10.96 -13.33 -0.04
CA LEU A 102 11.57 -13.05 1.27
C LEU A 102 12.76 -12.10 1.16
N LYS A 103 13.62 -12.27 0.15
CA LYS A 103 14.72 -11.33 -0.12
C LYS A 103 14.19 -9.91 -0.36
N ARG A 104 13.13 -9.75 -1.16
CA ARG A 104 12.53 -8.45 -1.44
C ARG A 104 11.88 -7.82 -0.20
N PHE A 105 11.29 -8.62 0.69
CA PHE A 105 10.88 -8.15 2.02
C PHE A 105 12.08 -7.65 2.82
N ASN A 106 13.19 -8.39 2.88
CA ASN A 106 14.36 -7.94 3.62
C ASN A 106 14.96 -6.65 3.06
N ASP A 107 15.02 -6.51 1.74
CA ASP A 107 15.54 -5.29 1.10
C ASP A 107 14.64 -4.09 1.34
N PHE A 108 13.33 -4.28 1.31
CA PHE A 108 12.38 -3.20 1.59
C PHE A 108 12.31 -2.84 3.08
N GLU A 109 12.48 -3.81 3.98
CA GLU A 109 12.51 -3.58 5.43
C GLU A 109 13.63 -2.59 5.82
N LYS A 110 14.80 -2.68 5.17
CA LYS A 110 15.90 -1.73 5.40
C LYS A 110 15.44 -0.29 5.13
N ILE A 111 14.67 -0.08 4.06
CA ILE A 111 14.12 1.24 3.69
C ILE A 111 13.07 1.67 4.71
N LEU A 112 12.16 0.77 5.11
CA LEU A 112 11.12 1.07 6.08
C LEU A 112 11.69 1.45 7.45
N ARG A 113 12.76 0.78 7.91
CA ARG A 113 13.49 1.10 9.14
C ARG A 113 14.17 2.47 9.07
N GLN A 114 14.82 2.78 7.95
CA GLN A 114 15.41 4.11 7.71
C GLN A 114 14.38 5.25 7.73
N LYS A 115 13.11 4.94 7.44
CA LYS A 115 11.99 5.88 7.46
C LYS A 115 11.16 5.79 8.74
N GLU A 116 11.62 5.01 9.73
CA GLU A 116 10.94 4.81 11.03
C GLU A 116 9.49 4.32 10.90
N ILE A 117 9.18 3.59 9.82
CA ILE A 117 7.84 3.01 9.58
C ILE A 117 7.72 1.66 10.31
N VAL A 118 8.79 0.86 10.32
CA VAL A 118 8.83 -0.42 11.04
C VAL A 118 10.00 -0.41 12.03
N LYS A 119 9.80 -1.05 13.19
CA LYS A 119 10.77 -1.11 14.28
C LYS A 119 11.72 -2.29 14.17
#